data_AF-A0AAD5MTI4-F1
#
_entry.id   AF-A0AAD5MTI4-F1
#
_cell.length_a   1.000
_cell.length_b   1.000
_cell.length_c   1.000
_cell.angle_alpha   90.00
_cell.angle_beta   90.00
_cell.angle_gamma   90.00
#
_symmetry.space_group_name_H-M   'P 1'
#
loop_
_entity.id
_entity.type
_entity.pdbx_description
1 polymer ?
#
loop_
_entity_poly.entity_id
_entity_poly.type
_entity_poly.pdbx_seq_one_letter_code
_entity_poly.pdbx_strand_id
1 'polypeptide(L)'
;MGILVWTFFLTLFFCVESHDAKADGLSKSPKGELYALLVAGSNGFWNYRHQADVAHAYQILKKNGVPEDNVIVMMYDDIASDPSNPYPGKLFNKPHGPDVYHGLKIDYRVCLQLS
;
A
#
# COMPACT_ATOMS: atom_id res chain seq x y z
N MET A 1 -23.33 -49.20 33.34
CA MET A 1 -22.94 -47.77 33.20
C MET A 1 -21.40 -47.64 33.15
N GLY A 2 -20.71 -48.34 32.24
CA GLY A 2 -19.23 -48.46 32.32
C GLY A 2 -18.45 -48.24 31.03
N ILE A 3 -19.10 -48.22 29.86
CA ILE A 3 -18.41 -48.08 28.56
C ILE A 3 -18.60 -46.68 27.96
N LEU A 4 -19.69 -45.99 28.32
CA LEU A 4 -19.99 -44.64 27.80
C LEU A 4 -19.12 -43.53 28.42
N VAL A 5 -18.47 -43.79 29.56
CA VAL A 5 -17.62 -42.81 30.27
C VAL A 5 -16.20 -42.79 29.67
N TRP A 6 -15.75 -43.92 29.12
CA TRP A 6 -14.40 -44.05 28.56
C TRP A 6 -14.29 -43.54 27.11
N THR A 7 -15.38 -43.59 26.34
CA THR A 7 -15.40 -43.03 24.98
C THR A 7 -15.39 -41.49 24.98
N PHE A 8 -15.89 -40.86 26.03
CA PHE A 8 -15.86 -39.39 26.20
C PHE A 8 -14.48 -38.86 26.63
N PHE A 9 -13.65 -39.69 27.27
CA PHE A 9 -12.29 -39.30 27.66
C PHE A 9 -11.28 -39.45 26.52
N LEU A 10 -11.52 -40.37 25.58
CA LEU A 10 -10.62 -40.58 24.43
C LEU A 10 -10.76 -39.49 23.36
N THR A 11 -11.94 -38.87 23.22
CA THR A 11 -12.19 -37.75 22.29
C THR A 11 -11.66 -36.42 22.83
N LEU A 12 -11.43 -36.29 24.13
CA LEU A 12 -10.75 -35.12 24.71
C LEU A 12 -9.22 -35.25 24.63
N PHE A 13 -8.67 -36.46 24.57
CA PHE A 13 -7.23 -36.70 24.42
C PHE A 13 -6.74 -36.62 22.96
N PHE A 14 -7.64 -36.73 21.97
CA PHE A 14 -7.32 -36.49 20.55
C PHE A 14 -7.65 -35.08 20.08
N CYS A 15 -8.23 -34.24 20.93
CA CYS A 15 -8.51 -32.84 20.61
C CYS A 15 -7.41 -31.96 21.23
N VAL A 16 -6.46 -31.56 20.39
CA VAL A 16 -5.48 -30.49 20.62
C VAL A 16 -4.26 -30.89 21.44
N GLU A 17 -3.30 -31.49 20.75
CA GLU A 17 -1.92 -30.97 20.83
C GLU A 17 -1.65 -30.23 19.52
N SER A 18 -2.18 -29.01 19.42
CA SER A 18 -1.70 -28.05 18.44
C SER A 18 -0.29 -27.68 18.88
N HIS A 19 0.69 -28.41 18.37
CA HIS A 19 2.02 -27.83 18.23
C HIS A 19 1.86 -26.69 17.23
N ASP A 20 1.58 -25.50 17.76
CA ASP A 20 1.79 -24.25 17.06
C ASP A 20 3.24 -24.29 16.60
N ALA A 21 3.44 -24.60 15.32
CA ALA A 21 4.72 -24.45 14.65
C ALA A 21 5.01 -22.95 14.68
N LYS A 22 5.62 -22.50 15.78
CA LYS A 22 6.14 -21.17 15.94
C LYS A 22 7.19 -21.03 14.85
N ALA A 23 6.79 -20.39 13.75
CA ALA A 23 7.71 -19.94 12.73
C ALA A 23 8.58 -18.86 13.38
N ASP A 24 9.60 -19.29 14.12
CA ASP A 24 10.66 -18.43 14.65
C ASP A 24 11.72 -18.12 13.58
N GLY A 25 11.33 -18.18 12.30
CA GLY A 25 12.09 -17.66 11.18
C GLY A 25 11.99 -16.14 11.08
N LEU A 26 12.53 -15.44 12.08
CA LEU A 26 13.12 -14.11 11.99
C LEU A 26 12.46 -13.12 11.00
N SER A 27 11.24 -12.63 11.27
CA SER A 27 10.83 -11.31 10.79
C SER A 27 11.43 -10.23 11.68
N LYS A 28 12.77 -10.17 11.77
CA LYS A 28 13.39 -8.93 12.25
C LYS A 28 13.08 -7.88 11.20
N SER A 29 12.08 -7.05 11.48
CA SER A 29 11.92 -5.79 10.78
C SER A 29 13.29 -5.12 10.76
N PRO A 30 13.77 -4.65 9.59
CA PRO A 30 15.11 -4.07 9.49
C PRO A 30 15.27 -2.98 10.57
N LYS A 31 16.42 -2.97 11.25
CA LYS A 31 16.71 -2.06 12.37
C LYS A 31 16.92 -0.59 11.95
N GLY A 32 16.36 -0.15 10.83
CA GLY A 32 16.55 1.18 10.27
C GLY A 32 15.24 1.83 9.86
N GLU A 33 15.31 3.14 9.63
CA GLU A 33 14.21 3.90 9.06
C GLU A 33 14.07 3.57 7.56
N LEU A 34 12.82 3.39 7.11
CA LEU A 34 12.52 3.17 5.70
C LEU A 34 12.39 4.53 5.01
N TYR A 35 13.10 4.70 3.90
CA TYR A 35 12.99 5.85 2.99
C TYR A 35 12.59 5.36 1.60
N ALA A 36 11.84 6.19 0.87
CA ALA A 36 11.40 5.88 -0.47
C ALA A 36 11.50 7.10 -1.39
N LEU A 37 11.90 6.85 -2.65
CA LEU A 37 11.85 7.81 -3.74
C LEU A 37 10.88 7.28 -4.79
N LEU A 38 9.79 8.01 -5.05
CA LEU A 38 8.77 7.66 -6.02
C LEU A 38 8.80 8.66 -7.19
N VAL A 39 8.95 8.17 -8.41
CA VAL A 39 9.14 9.02 -9.60
C VAL A 39 8.21 8.60 -10.73
N ALA A 40 7.38 9.54 -11.20
CA ALA A 40 6.63 9.40 -12.45
C ALA A 40 7.34 10.20 -13.56
N GLY A 41 8.01 9.49 -14.47
CA GLY A 41 8.86 10.09 -15.51
C GLY A 41 8.14 10.62 -16.76
N SER A 42 6.82 10.80 -16.73
CA SER A 42 6.02 11.22 -17.90
C SER A 42 4.85 12.11 -17.51
N ASN A 43 4.32 12.83 -18.49
CA ASN A 43 3.19 13.74 -18.36
C ASN A 43 2.08 13.46 -19.40
N GLY A 44 1.01 14.25 -19.30
CA GLY A 44 -0.17 14.22 -20.17
C GLY A 44 -1.15 13.11 -19.82
N PHE A 45 -2.44 13.36 -20.08
CA PHE A 45 -3.53 12.43 -19.74
C PHE A 45 -3.36 11.02 -20.34
N TRP A 46 -2.73 10.90 -21.51
CA TRP A 46 -2.40 9.59 -22.12
C TRP A 46 -1.46 8.72 -21.27
N ASN A 47 -0.69 9.33 -20.37
CA ASN A 47 0.21 8.68 -19.44
C ASN A 47 -0.31 8.67 -18.00
N TYR A 48 -1.62 8.85 -17.80
CA TYR A 48 -2.34 8.80 -16.51
C TYR A 48 -1.78 7.74 -15.55
N ARG A 49 -1.57 6.52 -16.07
CA ARG A 49 -1.11 5.35 -15.30
C ARG A 49 0.15 5.61 -14.48
N HIS A 50 1.13 6.34 -15.00
CA HIS A 50 2.42 6.49 -14.31
C HIS A 50 2.31 7.36 -13.04
N GLN A 51 1.48 8.41 -13.07
CA GLN A 51 1.23 9.21 -11.87
C GLN A 51 0.26 8.52 -10.91
N ALA A 52 -0.73 7.78 -11.45
CA ALA A 52 -1.62 6.97 -10.62
C ALA A 52 -0.86 5.87 -9.86
N ASP A 53 0.13 5.23 -10.49
CA ASP A 53 0.99 4.20 -9.88
C ASP A 53 1.79 4.79 -8.72
N VAL A 54 2.43 5.96 -8.93
CA VAL A 54 3.20 6.66 -7.89
C VAL A 54 2.32 7.09 -6.74
N ALA A 55 1.17 7.69 -7.00
CA ALA A 55 0.22 8.10 -5.97
C ALA A 55 -0.27 6.89 -5.16
N HIS A 56 -0.59 5.77 -5.83
CA HIS A 56 -0.98 4.54 -5.14
C HIS A 56 0.14 3.96 -4.27
N ALA A 57 1.38 3.94 -4.76
CA ALA A 57 2.54 3.53 -3.98
C ALA A 57 2.74 4.39 -2.73
N TYR A 58 2.57 5.72 -2.84
CA TYR A 58 2.62 6.64 -1.69
C TYR A 58 1.57 6.28 -0.63
N GLN A 59 0.32 6.03 -1.04
CA GLN A 59 -0.74 5.66 -0.11
C GLN A 59 -0.43 4.33 0.60
N ILE A 60 0.18 3.36 -0.11
CA ILE A 60 0.61 2.09 0.48
C ILE A 60 1.70 2.34 1.54
N LEU A 61 2.73 3.13 1.24
CA LEU A 61 3.81 3.42 2.19
C LEU A 61 3.27 4.13 3.44
N LYS A 62 2.45 5.16 3.26
CA LYS A 62 1.82 5.92 4.35
C LYS A 62 0.93 5.01 5.22
N LYS A 63 0.11 4.15 4.60
CA LYS A 63 -0.73 3.17 5.31
C LYS A 63 0.08 2.17 6.13
N ASN A 64 1.29 1.81 5.68
CA ASN A 64 2.18 0.88 6.37
C ASN A 64 3.16 1.57 7.35
N GLY A 65 2.94 2.86 7.66
CA GLY A 65 3.66 3.54 8.74
C GLY A 65 5.00 4.15 8.33
N VAL A 66 5.28 4.31 7.03
CA VAL A 66 6.43 5.11 6.58
C VAL A 66 6.12 6.59 6.85
N PRO A 67 6.98 7.32 7.58
CA PRO A 67 6.80 8.75 7.80
C PRO A 67 6.73 9.52 6.47
N GLU A 68 5.84 10.50 6.37
CA GLU A 68 5.67 11.31 5.17
C GLU A 68 6.96 12.04 4.77
N ASP A 69 7.77 12.46 5.74
CA ASP A 69 9.07 13.10 5.50
C ASP A 69 10.15 12.13 4.96
N ASN A 70 9.92 10.83 5.02
CA ASN A 70 10.81 9.80 4.48
C ASN A 70 10.42 9.36 3.06
N VAL A 71 9.32 9.90 2.50
CA VAL A 71 8.85 9.59 1.15
C VAL A 71 8.98 10.83 0.28
N ILE A 72 9.88 10.78 -0.70
CA ILE A 72 10.07 11.83 -1.69
C ILE A 72 9.27 11.48 -2.94
N VAL A 73 8.38 12.36 -3.37
CA VAL A 73 7.55 12.18 -4.57
C VAL A 73 7.94 13.19 -5.65
N MET A 74 8.25 12.68 -6.84
CA MET A 74 8.54 13.46 -8.04
C MET A 74 7.54 13.10 -9.15
N MET A 75 6.68 14.03 -9.53
CA MET A 75 5.76 13.84 -10.65
C MET A 75 5.35 15.18 -11.27
N TYR A 76 4.80 15.16 -12.49
CA TYR A 76 4.40 16.40 -13.17
C TYR A 76 3.19 17.09 -12.52
N ASP A 77 2.31 16.31 -11.90
CA ASP A 77 1.08 16.80 -11.25
C ASP A 77 0.10 17.52 -12.20
N ASP A 78 -0.03 16.99 -13.42
CA ASP A 78 -0.91 17.53 -14.45
C ASP A 78 -2.19 16.69 -14.65
N ILE A 79 -2.30 15.50 -14.05
CA ILE A 79 -3.41 14.58 -14.30
C ILE A 79 -4.68 14.91 -13.49
N ALA A 80 -4.54 15.28 -12.22
CA ALA A 80 -5.70 15.57 -11.37
C ALA A 80 -6.46 16.83 -11.83
N SER A 81 -5.76 17.77 -12.46
CA SER A 81 -6.30 19.02 -13.00
C SER A 81 -6.52 19.01 -14.52
N ASP A 82 -6.21 17.90 -15.21
CA ASP A 82 -6.35 17.80 -16.67
C ASP A 82 -7.83 17.99 -17.08
N PRO A 83 -8.13 18.80 -18.12
CA PRO A 83 -9.49 18.97 -18.63
C PRO A 83 -10.17 17.69 -19.10
N SER A 84 -9.38 16.67 -19.45
CA SER A 84 -9.87 15.35 -19.88
C SER A 84 -10.21 14.45 -18.70
N ASN A 85 -9.86 14.84 -17.47
CA ASN A 85 -10.18 14.06 -16.27
C ASN A 85 -11.67 14.20 -15.92
N PRO A 86 -12.47 13.12 -16.02
CA PRO A 86 -13.89 13.19 -15.67
C PRO A 86 -14.14 13.38 -14.16
N TYR A 87 -13.11 13.21 -13.33
CA TYR A 87 -13.16 13.42 -11.89
C TYR A 87 -12.14 14.47 -11.45
N PRO A 88 -12.44 15.77 -11.60
CA PRO A 88 -11.51 16.85 -11.27
C PRO A 88 -10.99 16.75 -9.83
N GLY A 89 -9.67 16.88 -9.69
CA GLY A 89 -8.98 16.81 -8.40
C GLY A 89 -8.82 15.39 -7.83
N LYS A 90 -9.15 14.34 -8.59
CA LYS A 90 -9.04 12.94 -8.15
C LYS A 90 -8.19 12.11 -9.10
N LEU A 91 -7.55 11.08 -8.54
CA LEU A 91 -6.71 10.14 -9.28
C LEU A 91 -6.99 8.70 -8.80
N PHE A 92 -7.09 7.75 -9.72
CA PHE A 92 -7.48 6.36 -9.41
C PHE A 92 -6.52 5.36 -10.05
N ASN A 93 -5.97 4.42 -9.29
CA ASN A 93 -5.06 3.40 -9.84
C ASN A 93 -5.74 2.06 -10.21
N LYS A 94 -7.05 1.94 -9.97
CA LYS A 94 -7.83 0.75 -10.37
C LYS A 94 -9.30 1.10 -10.59
N PRO A 95 -10.04 0.31 -11.40
CA PRO A 95 -11.49 0.46 -11.53
C PRO A 95 -12.19 0.40 -10.17
N HIS A 96 -13.10 1.34 -9.93
CA HIS A 96 -13.84 1.47 -8.65
C HIS A 96 -12.93 1.56 -7.40
N GLY A 97 -11.68 2.01 -7.58
CA GLY A 97 -10.73 2.22 -6.50
C GLY A 97 -10.99 3.49 -5.69
N PRO A 98 -10.32 3.63 -4.53
CA PRO A 98 -10.30 4.90 -3.82
C PRO A 98 -9.51 5.96 -4.60
N ASP A 99 -9.78 7.22 -4.31
CA ASP A 99 -8.93 8.32 -4.74
C ASP A 99 -7.55 8.20 -4.07
N VAL A 100 -6.49 8.13 -4.88
CA VAL A 100 -5.10 8.05 -4.42
C VAL A 100 -4.41 9.41 -4.42
N TYR A 101 -5.05 10.46 -4.94
CA TYR A 101 -4.51 11.82 -4.96
C TYR A 101 -4.60 12.53 -3.60
N HIS A 102 -5.68 12.27 -2.86
CA HIS A 102 -5.93 12.95 -1.59
C HIS A 102 -4.78 12.74 -0.58
N GLY A 103 -4.24 13.85 -0.06
CA GLY A 103 -3.18 13.84 0.95
C GLY A 103 -1.79 13.42 0.43
N LEU A 104 -1.61 13.41 -0.89
CA LEU A 104 -0.32 13.19 -1.54
C LEU A 104 0.56 14.45 -1.41
N LYS A 105 1.70 14.33 -0.75
CA LYS A 105 2.73 15.36 -0.70
C LYS A 105 3.63 15.19 -1.93
N ILE A 106 3.69 16.21 -2.78
CA ILE A 106 4.51 16.21 -4.00
C ILE A 106 5.68 17.17 -3.78
N ASP A 107 6.88 16.61 -3.61
CA ASP A 107 8.09 17.39 -3.30
C ASP A 107 8.64 18.09 -4.54
N TYR A 108 8.60 17.41 -5.69
CA TYR A 108 9.07 17.97 -6.95
C TYR A 108 8.00 17.87 -8.02
N ARG A 109 7.47 19.04 -8.39
CA ARG A 109 6.61 19.21 -9.55
C ARG A 109 7.50 19.52 -10.75
N VAL A 110 7.48 18.66 -11.76
CA VAL A 110 8.23 18.94 -12.98
C VAL A 110 7.49 20.03 -13.76
N CYS A 111 7.84 21.28 -13.49
CA CYS A 111 7.52 22.37 -14.38
C CYS A 111 8.49 22.28 -15.56
N LEU A 112 7.99 21.95 -16.76
CA LEU A 112 8.71 22.35 -17.97
C LEU A 112 8.66 23.87 -17.98
N GLN A 113 9.70 24.51 -17.44
CA GLN A 113 10.00 25.89 -17.76
C GLN A 113 10.11 25.95 -19.28
N LEU A 114 9.03 26.39 -19.94
CA LEU A 114 9.08 26.84 -21.31
C LEU A 114 10.00 28.06 -21.31
N SER A 115 11.29 27.83 -21.59
CA SER A 115 12.25 28.85 -21.98
C SER A 115 11.94 29.37 -23.38
#